data_AF-A0A1H3F2M4-F1
#
_entry.id   AF-A0A1H3F2M4-F1
#
_cell.length_a   1.000
_cell.length_b   1.000
_cell.length_c   1.000
_cell.angle_alpha   90.00
_cell.angle_beta   90.00
_cell.angle_gamma   90.00
#
_symmetry.space_group_name_H-M   'P 1'
#
loop_
_entity.id
_entity.type
_entity.pdbx_description
1 polymer ?
#
loop_
_entity_poly.entity_id
_entity_poly.type
_entity_poly.pdbx_seq_one_letter_code
_entity_poly.pdbx_strand_id
1 'polypeptide(L)' 'MAKRKSTPEAAREALILDIAQRRFFIETLETRNRDRLDFHDVAVWAIRDALEEAFEAGRSTGASAATQP' A
#
# COMPACT_ATOMS: atom_id res chain seq x y z
N MET A 1 22.35 16.03 8.28
CA MET A 1 21.53 15.08 7.50
C MET A 1 20.53 14.42 8.44
N ALA A 2 19.31 14.98 8.53
CA ALA A 2 18.32 14.52 9.49
C ALA A 2 17.69 13.21 8.97
N LYS A 3 18.05 12.10 9.59
CA LYS A 3 17.40 10.80 9.40
C LYS A 3 15.93 10.97 9.78
N ARG A 4 15.06 11.16 8.79
CA ARG A 4 13.60 11.24 8.99
C ARG A 4 13.21 9.91 9.64
N LYS A 5 12.81 9.99 10.91
CA LYS A 5 12.17 8.86 11.61
C LYS A 5 10.98 8.47 10.74
N SER A 6 10.98 7.25 10.21
CA SER A 6 9.86 6.73 9.45
C SER A 6 8.65 6.66 10.39
N THR A 7 7.74 7.63 10.28
CA THR A 7 6.47 7.60 11.02
C THR A 7 5.72 6.33 10.62
N PRO A 8 4.97 5.66 11.52
CA PRO A 8 4.13 4.51 11.16
C PRO A 8 3.21 4.78 9.94
N GLU A 9 2.76 6.03 9.78
CA GLU A 9 2.05 6.52 8.60
C GLU A 9 2.86 6.32 7.30
N ALA A 10 4.12 6.75 7.27
CA ALA A 10 4.97 6.63 6.08
C ALA A 10 5.28 5.16 5.74
N ALA A 11 5.42 4.30 6.75
CA ALA A 11 5.58 2.86 6.54
C ALA A 11 4.29 2.23 5.97
N ARG A 12 3.12 2.66 6.46
CA ARG A 12 1.81 2.25 5.92
C ARG A 12 1.65 2.70 4.47
N GLU A 13 1.94 3.96 4.16
CA GLU A 13 1.86 4.48 2.79
C GLU A 13 2.79 3.75 1.83
N ALA A 14 4.03 3.47 2.24
CA ALA A 14 4.97 2.69 1.43
C ALA A 14 4.46 1.28 1.14
N LEU A 15 3.84 0.61 2.13
CA LEU A 15 3.28 -0.72 1.96
C LEU A 15 2.04 -0.71 1.04
N ILE A 16 1.16 0.27 1.18
CA ILE A 16 0.00 0.42 0.28
C ILE A 16 0.45 0.67 -1.16
N LEU A 17 1.45 1.54 -1.35
CA LEU A 17 2.01 1.84 -2.66
C LEU A 17 2.71 0.62 -3.29
N ASP A 18 3.38 -0.20 -2.49
CA ASP A 18 4.01 -1.44 -2.96
C ASP A 18 2.96 -2.46 -3.45
N ILE A 19 1.88 -2.67 -2.70
CA ILE A 19 0.77 -3.54 -3.11
C ILE A 19 0.14 -3.02 -4.41
N ALA A 20 -0.10 -1.71 -4.50
CA ALA A 20 -0.69 -1.09 -5.67
C ALA A 20 0.19 -1.24 -6.93
N GLN A 21 1.51 -1.05 -6.81
CA GLN A 21 2.46 -1.28 -7.90
C GLN A 21 2.44 -2.74 -8.37
N ARG A 22 2.40 -3.71 -7.44
CA ARG A 22 2.44 -5.14 -7.79
C ARG A 22 1.14 -5.67 -8.38
N ARG A 23 -0.01 -5.15 -7.95
CA ARG A 23 -1.34 -5.65 -8.34
C ARG A 23 -1.98 -4.85 -9.47
N PHE A 24 -1.75 -3.54 -9.52
CA PHE A 24 -2.37 -2.64 -10.49
C PHE A 24 -1.39 -2.02 -11.48
N PHE A 25 -0.07 -2.24 -11.30
CA PHE A 25 0.98 -1.68 -12.16
C PHE A 25 0.96 -0.15 -12.28
N ILE A 26 0.56 0.52 -11.20
CA ILE A 26 0.53 1.99 -11.12
C ILE A 26 1.77 2.51 -10.40
N GLU A 27 2.35 3.60 -10.92
CA GLU A 27 3.59 4.19 -10.40
C GLU A 27 3.39 4.96 -9.09
N THR A 28 2.21 5.56 -8.92
CA THR A 28 1.88 6.42 -7.77
C THR A 28 0.40 6.31 -7.43
N LEU A 29 0.07 6.60 -6.18
CA LEU A 29 -1.29 6.73 -5.67
C LEU A 29 -1.73 8.21 -5.56
N GLU A 30 -0.88 9.14 -5.98
CA GLU A 30 -1.21 10.56 -6.02
C GLU A 30 -2.12 10.88 -7.20
N THR A 31 -3.15 11.72 -6.97
CA THR A 31 -4.01 12.22 -8.05
C THR A 31 -3.24 13.18 -8.96
N ARG A 32 -3.21 12.88 -10.26
CA ARG A 32 -2.47 13.66 -11.27
C ARG A 32 -3.36 14.58 -12.10
N ASN A 33 -4.67 14.56 -11.88
CA ASN A 33 -5.69 15.33 -12.61
C ASN A 33 -5.61 15.13 -14.13
N ARG A 34 -5.38 13.88 -14.54
CA ARG A 34 -5.24 13.46 -15.93
C ARG A 34 -5.91 12.10 -16.07
N ASP A 35 -6.98 12.03 -16.85
CA ASP A 35 -7.82 10.82 -16.95
C ASP A 35 -7.01 9.51 -17.09
N ARG A 36 -6.12 9.44 -18.09
CA ARG A 36 -5.29 8.25 -18.35
C ARG A 36 -4.29 7.86 -17.23
N LEU A 37 -4.04 8.76 -16.28
CA LEU A 37 -3.14 8.56 -15.15
C LEU A 37 -3.89 8.30 -13.84
N ASP A 38 -5.17 8.65 -13.77
CA ASP A 38 -6.01 8.53 -12.57
C ASP A 38 -7.08 7.43 -12.70
N PHE A 39 -7.45 7.03 -13.92
CA PHE A 39 -8.36 5.94 -14.19
C PHE A 39 -7.62 4.74 -14.79
N HIS A 40 -7.78 3.59 -14.14
CA HIS A 40 -7.15 2.34 -14.53
C HIS A 40 -8.19 1.24 -14.67
N ASP A 41 -8.16 0.53 -15.81
CA ASP A 41 -8.92 -0.70 -15.97
C ASP A 41 -8.23 -1.82 -15.18
N VAL A 42 -8.84 -2.18 -14.05
CA VAL A 42 -8.32 -3.18 -13.14
C VAL A 42 -9.22 -4.42 -13.16
N ALA A 43 -8.59 -5.58 -13.21
CA ALA A 43 -9.34 -6.82 -13.15
C ALA A 43 -9.88 -7.07 -11.73
N VAL A 44 -11.08 -7.63 -11.64
CA VAL A 44 -11.74 -7.93 -10.35
C VAL A 44 -10.92 -8.88 -9.46
N TRP A 45 -10.17 -9.80 -10.07
CA TRP A 45 -9.28 -10.69 -9.33
C TRP A 45 -8.05 -9.95 -8.77
N ALA A 46 -7.49 -8.99 -9.50
CA ALA A 46 -6.37 -8.18 -9.02
C ALA A 46 -6.80 -7.29 -7.84
N ILE A 47 -8.03 -6.75 -7.86
CA ILE A 47 -8.60 -6.03 -6.72
C ILE A 47 -8.71 -6.96 -5.50
N ARG A 48 -9.26 -8.16 -5.69
CA ARG A 48 -9.39 -9.14 -4.59
C ARG A 48 -8.02 -9.47 -3.98
N ASP A 49 -7.03 -9.79 -4.79
CA ASP A 49 -5.69 -10.12 -4.33
C ASP A 49 -5.03 -8.96 -3.58
N ALA A 50 -5.20 -7.72 -4.06
CA ALA A 50 -4.67 -6.53 -3.38
C ALA A 50 -5.29 -6.32 -2.00
N LEU A 51 -6.60 -6.56 -1.87
CA LEU A 51 -7.32 -6.43 -0.59
C LEU A 51 -6.92 -7.52 0.41
N GLU A 52 -6.79 -8.76 -0.06
CA GLU A 52 -6.34 -9.88 0.77
C GLU A 52 -4.93 -9.61 1.31
N GLU A 53 -4.02 -9.17 0.43
CA GLU A 53 -2.65 -8.85 0.81
C GLU A 53 -2.55 -7.65 1.77
N ALA A 54 -3.33 -6.58 1.54
CA ALA A 54 -3.38 -5.44 2.45
C ALA A 54 -3.91 -5.85 3.84
N PHE A 55 -4.89 -6.75 3.90
CA PHE A 55 -5.43 -7.27 5.15
C PHE A 55 -4.39 -8.12 5.91
N GLU A 56 -3.69 -9.01 5.22
CA GLU A 56 -2.63 -9.84 5.82
C GLU A 56 -1.45 -9.01 6.33
N ALA A 57 -1.04 -8.00 5.57
CA ALA A 57 0.00 -7.05 6.00
C ALA A 57 -0.42 -6.26 7.26
N GLY A 58 -1.69 -5.83 7.31
CA GLY A 58 -2.28 -5.18 8.49
C GLY A 58 -2.28 -6.10 9.71
N ARG A 59 -2.68 -7.37 9.54
CA ARG A 59 -2.68 -8.37 10.63
C ARG A 59 -1.27 -8.66 11.14
N SER A 60 -0.28 -8.79 10.26
CA SER A 60 1.11 -9.06 10.65
C SER A 60 1.73 -7.91 11.44
N THR A 61 1.35 -6.68 11.10
CA THR A 61 1.77 -5.47 11.83
C THR A 61 1.14 -5.42 13.23
N GLY A 62 -0.15 -5.75 13.35
CA GLY A 62 -0.85 -5.83 14.63
C GLY A 62 -0.37 -6.97 15.54
N ALA A 63 -0.02 -8.12 14.96
CA ALA A 63 0.53 -9.26 15.69
C ALA A 63 1.94 -8.97 16.25
N SER A 64 2.76 -8.21 15.52
CA SER A 64 4.09 -7.81 15.98
C SER A 64 4.07 -6.79 17.13
N ALA A 65 2.94 -6.11 17.37
CA ALA A 65 2.75 -5.22 18.52
C ALA A 65 2.30 -5.97 19.80
N ALA A 66 1.81 -7.21 19.68
CA ALA A 66 1.36 -8.04 20.81
C ALA A 66 2.45 -8.96 21.40
N THR A 67 3.68 -8.88 20.90
CA THR A 67 4.86 -9.54 21.48
C THR A 67 5.96 -8.51 21.67
N GLN A 68 5.80 -7.65 22.66
CA GLN A 68 6.93 -7.00 23.33
C GLN A 68 6.79 -7.26 24.85
N PRO A 69 7.86 -7.72 25.52
CA PRO A 69 7.88 -7.97 26.97
C PRO A 69 7.76 -6.69 27.81
#